data_AF-A0A9D5MM74-F1
#
_entry.id   AF-A0A9D5MM74-F1
#
_cell.length_a   1.000
_cell.length_b   1.000
_cell.length_c   1.000
_cell.angle_alpha   90.00
_cell.angle_beta   90.00
_cell.angle_gamma   90.00
#
_symmetry.space_group_name_H-M   'P 1'
#
loop_
_entity.id
_entity.type
_entity.pdbx_description
1 polymer ?
#
loop_
_entity_poly.entity_id
_entity_poly.type
_entity_poly.pdbx_seq_one_letter_code
_entity_poly.pdbx_strand_id
1 'polypeptide(L)'
;MNIDEIGLKAIADEYDRLATSLDTEIINFGNAIEGVANKGIDGEECATKLLELWTTNVSGYDGGLEKVMTTYVTELRNSSLKIQDYIANLKAVDTGKSEELDETIQVEKNA
;
A
#
# COMPACT_ATOMS: atom_id res chain seq x y z
N MET A 1 -6.58 -22.05 -12.82
CA MET A 1 -6.04 -20.75 -12.37
C MET A 1 -6.59 -19.70 -13.30
N ASN A 2 -7.39 -18.78 -12.78
CA ASN A 2 -8.14 -17.80 -13.58
C ASN A 2 -7.22 -16.65 -14.00
N ILE A 3 -7.27 -16.19 -15.26
CA ILE A 3 -6.34 -15.14 -15.76
C ILE A 3 -6.51 -13.83 -14.95
N ASP A 4 -7.74 -13.56 -14.51
CA ASP A 4 -8.09 -12.42 -13.68
C ASP A 4 -7.42 -12.50 -12.29
N GLU A 5 -7.26 -13.71 -11.73
CA GLU A 5 -6.60 -13.92 -10.43
C GLU A 5 -5.11 -13.59 -10.49
N ILE A 6 -4.42 -14.03 -11.56
CA ILE A 6 -2.99 -13.76 -11.76
C ILE A 6 -2.76 -12.26 -11.92
N GLY A 7 -3.59 -11.60 -12.73
CA GLY A 7 -3.50 -10.15 -12.95
C GLY A 7 -3.75 -9.34 -11.68
N LEU A 8 -4.81 -9.67 -10.93
CA LEU A 8 -5.12 -9.02 -9.66
C LEU A 8 -4.02 -9.24 -8.62
N LYS A 9 -3.47 -10.45 -8.54
CA LYS A 9 -2.35 -10.74 -7.64
C LYS A 9 -1.13 -9.89 -8.00
N ALA A 10 -0.78 -9.80 -9.28
CA ALA A 10 0.34 -8.98 -9.74
C ALA A 10 0.16 -7.49 -9.38
N ILE A 11 -1.06 -6.96 -9.49
CA ILE A 11 -1.37 -5.57 -9.06
C ILE A 11 -1.21 -5.40 -7.56
N ALA A 12 -1.72 -6.35 -6.76
CA ALA A 12 -1.58 -6.32 -5.30
C ALA A 12 -0.09 -6.36 -4.87
N ASP A 13 0.68 -7.25 -5.48
CA ASP A 13 2.13 -7.38 -5.24
C ASP A 13 2.86 -6.07 -5.62
N GLU A 14 2.48 -5.44 -6.74
CA GLU A 14 3.08 -4.18 -7.18
C GLU A 14 2.75 -3.02 -6.23
N TYR A 15 1.52 -2.94 -5.71
CA TYR A 15 1.16 -1.93 -4.72
C TYR A 15 1.94 -2.08 -3.42
N ASP A 16 2.18 -3.31 -2.98
CA ASP A 16 2.97 -3.58 -1.77
C ASP A 16 4.47 -3.28 -2.00
N ARG A 17 4.98 -3.56 -3.20
CA ARG A 17 6.34 -3.20 -3.62
C ARG A 17 6.53 -1.68 -3.67
N LEU A 18 5.58 -0.96 -4.27
CA LEU A 18 5.60 0.51 -4.32
C LEU A 18 5.51 1.12 -2.92
N ALA A 19 4.64 0.58 -2.05
CA ALA A 19 4.53 1.02 -0.66
C ALA A 19 5.87 0.84 0.08
N THR A 20 6.52 -0.32 -0.06
CA THR A 20 7.82 -0.61 0.58
C THR A 20 8.93 0.31 0.06
N SER A 21 8.97 0.54 -1.25
CA SER A 21 9.94 1.45 -1.86
C SER A 21 9.74 2.88 -1.35
N LEU A 22 8.50 3.36 -1.32
CA LEU A 22 8.19 4.71 -0.87
C LEU A 22 8.49 4.90 0.61
N ASP A 23 8.16 3.92 1.46
CA ASP A 23 8.47 3.93 2.90
C ASP A 23 9.98 4.08 3.14
N THR A 24 10.78 3.37 2.36
CA THR A 24 12.25 3.46 2.40
C THR A 24 12.74 4.86 1.99
N GLU A 25 12.19 5.43 0.92
CA GLU A 25 12.57 6.76 0.45
C GLU A 25 12.14 7.87 1.42
N ILE A 26 10.97 7.75 2.07
CA ILE A 26 10.53 8.69 3.11
C ILE A 26 11.55 8.72 4.25
N ILE A 27 11.97 7.55 4.75
CA ILE A 27 12.96 7.43 5.82
C ILE A 27 14.30 8.04 5.40
N ASN A 28 14.79 7.69 4.20
CA ASN A 28 16.07 8.19 3.69
C ASN A 28 16.05 9.72 3.53
N PHE A 29 14.96 10.26 3.00
CA PHE A 29 14.81 11.70 2.78
C PHE A 29 14.65 12.45 4.10
N GLY A 30 13.89 11.93 5.06
CA GLY A 30 13.79 12.49 6.41
C GLY A 30 15.15 12.56 7.11
N ASN A 31 15.91 11.46 7.08
CA ASN A 31 17.28 11.41 7.64
C ASN A 31 18.21 12.43 6.97
N ALA A 32 18.07 12.67 5.66
CA ALA A 32 18.86 13.66 4.95
C ALA A 32 18.50 15.09 5.38
N ILE A 33 17.21 15.39 5.53
CA ILE A 33 16.72 16.70 6.00
C ILE A 33 17.20 16.97 7.42
N GLU A 34 17.04 16.01 8.33
CA GLU A 34 17.55 16.12 9.70
C GLU A 34 19.06 16.28 9.73
N GLY A 35 19.78 15.52 8.90
CA GLY A 35 21.23 15.60 8.78
C GLY A 35 21.72 16.97 8.31
N VAL A 36 21.00 17.63 7.40
CA VAL A 36 21.30 18.99 6.96
C VAL A 36 20.98 20.01 8.05
N ALA A 37 19.81 19.90 8.69
CA ALA A 37 19.42 20.81 9.77
C ALA A 37 20.38 20.72 10.99
N ASN A 38 20.78 19.52 11.37
CA ASN A 38 21.68 19.27 12.52
C ASN A 38 23.16 19.60 12.23
N LYS A 39 23.56 19.72 10.96
CA LYS A 39 24.94 20.11 10.60
C LYS A 39 25.23 21.59 10.77
N GLY A 40 24.23 22.40 11.13
CA GLY A 40 24.41 23.76 11.62
C GLY A 40 25.23 24.63 10.67
N ILE A 41 24.66 25.01 9.53
CA ILE A 41 25.06 26.30 8.96
C ILE A 41 24.35 27.35 9.80
N ASP A 42 25.01 27.79 10.87
CA ASP A 42 24.50 28.82 11.77
C ASP A 42 24.00 30.02 10.95
N GLY A 43 22.70 30.32 11.04
CA GLY A 43 22.06 31.44 10.35
C GLY A 43 21.34 31.10 9.03
N GLU A 44 21.36 29.85 8.56
CA GLU A 44 20.71 29.48 7.30
C GLU A 44 19.24 29.06 7.51
N GLU A 45 18.34 30.05 7.42
CA GLU A 45 16.88 29.91 7.55
C GLU A 45 16.29 28.79 6.66
N CYS A 46 16.99 28.42 5.57
CA CYS A 46 16.53 27.43 4.60
C CYS A 46 16.52 26.00 5.15
N ALA A 47 17.54 25.59 5.92
CA ALA A 47 17.62 24.22 6.47
C ALA A 47 16.55 23.99 7.54
N THR A 48 16.33 24.98 8.42
CA THR A 48 15.27 24.94 9.43
C THR A 48 13.89 24.94 8.78
N LYS A 49 13.65 25.80 7.76
CA LYS A 49 12.39 25.79 7.00
C LYS A 49 12.12 24.45 6.31
N LEU A 50 13.15 23.80 5.75
CA LEU A 50 12.99 22.49 5.13
C LEU A 50 12.58 21.42 6.15
N LEU A 51 13.21 21.43 7.34
CA LEU A 51 12.83 20.55 8.45
C LEU A 51 11.41 20.84 8.95
N GLU A 52 11.01 22.11 9.02
CA GLU A 52 9.64 22.50 9.37
C GLU A 52 8.63 22.02 8.33
N LEU A 53 8.90 22.17 7.02
CA LEU A 53 8.04 21.65 5.96
C LEU A 53 7.90 20.12 6.01
N TRP A 54 8.99 19.44 6.40
CA TRP A 54 9.05 17.99 6.54
C TRP A 54 8.20 17.47 7.70
N THR A 55 8.43 18.03 8.89
CA THR A 55 7.93 17.50 10.18
C THR A 55 6.68 18.19 10.70
N THR A 56 6.47 19.45 10.30
CA THR A 56 5.53 20.35 10.97
C THR A 56 4.50 20.90 9.97
N ASN A 57 3.34 21.24 10.53
CA ASN A 57 2.13 21.63 9.82
C ASN A 57 2.35 22.88 8.95
N VAL A 58 2.36 22.70 7.64
CA VAL A 58 2.36 23.80 6.66
C VAL A 58 0.94 23.88 6.09
N SER A 59 0.22 24.95 6.39
CA SER A 59 -1.08 25.28 5.79
C SER A 59 -2.10 24.11 5.72
N GLY A 60 -2.47 23.54 6.86
CA GLY A 60 -3.65 22.66 6.97
C GLY A 60 -3.40 21.15 6.84
N TYR A 61 -2.15 20.71 6.79
CA TYR A 61 -1.75 19.29 6.82
C TYR A 61 -1.09 18.96 8.15
N ASP A 62 -1.89 18.49 9.13
CA ASP A 62 -1.39 18.03 10.44
C ASP A 62 -0.27 17.01 10.24
N GLY A 63 1.00 17.36 10.45
CA GLY A 63 2.17 16.46 10.40
C GLY A 63 3.09 16.54 9.17
N GLY A 64 3.00 17.62 8.38
CA GLY A 64 3.99 17.91 7.33
C GLY A 64 4.00 16.92 6.16
N LEU A 65 5.01 17.05 5.29
CA LEU A 65 5.19 16.20 4.11
C LEU A 65 5.41 14.72 4.48
N GLU A 66 6.12 14.46 5.58
CA GLU A 66 6.37 13.09 6.06
C GLU A 66 5.07 12.34 6.27
N LYS A 67 4.12 12.91 7.03
CA LYS A 67 2.85 12.25 7.32
C LYS A 67 1.98 12.07 6.07
N VAL A 68 1.97 13.03 5.15
CA VAL A 68 1.23 12.90 3.89
C VAL A 68 1.72 11.67 3.12
N MET A 69 3.04 11.51 2.99
CA MET A 69 3.60 10.38 2.26
C MET A 69 3.41 9.05 3.01
N THR A 70 3.54 9.03 4.34
CA THR A 70 3.25 7.84 5.16
C THR A 70 1.77 7.45 5.10
N THR A 71 0.86 8.42 4.97
CA THR A 71 -0.56 8.16 4.72
C THR A 71 -0.75 7.49 3.37
N TYR A 72 -0.08 7.98 2.33
CA TYR A 72 -0.15 7.36 1.00
C TYR A 72 0.42 5.94 0.97
N VAL A 73 1.53 5.68 1.68
CA VAL A 73 2.05 4.30 1.89
C VAL A 73 0.99 3.40 2.52
N THR A 74 0.27 3.91 3.52
CA THR A 74 -0.81 3.18 4.18
C THR A 74 -1.97 2.89 3.23
N GLU A 75 -2.35 3.85 2.38
CA GLU A 75 -3.40 3.66 1.36
C GLU A 75 -3.03 2.63 0.29
N LEU A 76 -1.77 2.58 -0.13
CA LEU A 76 -1.26 1.56 -1.05
C LEU A 76 -1.36 0.16 -0.43
N ARG A 77 -0.90 0.00 0.82
CA ARG A 77 -1.00 -1.28 1.57
C ARG A 77 -2.46 -1.70 1.74
N ASN A 78 -3.33 -0.78 2.14
CA ASN A 78 -4.77 -1.05 2.27
C ASN A 78 -5.41 -1.47 0.95
N SER A 79 -4.99 -0.88 -0.18
CA SER A 79 -5.49 -1.24 -1.51
C SER A 79 -5.00 -2.63 -1.93
N SER A 80 -3.74 -2.97 -1.64
CA SER A 80 -3.21 -4.32 -1.86
C SER A 80 -4.00 -5.38 -1.08
N LEU A 81 -4.26 -5.15 0.21
CA LEU A 81 -5.06 -6.05 1.06
C LEU A 81 -6.48 -6.25 0.51
N LYS A 82 -7.16 -5.17 0.10
CA LYS A 82 -8.50 -5.28 -0.51
C LYS A 82 -8.51 -6.14 -1.77
N ILE A 83 -7.47 -6.07 -2.60
CA ILE A 83 -7.35 -6.91 -3.79
C ILE A 83 -7.13 -8.37 -3.40
N GLN A 84 -6.30 -8.64 -2.39
CA GLN A 84 -6.08 -9.99 -1.87
C GLN A 84 -7.38 -10.59 -1.28
N ASP A 85 -8.14 -9.81 -0.52
CA ASP A 85 -9.46 -10.21 -0.01
C ASP A 85 -10.44 -10.51 -1.15
N TYR A 86 -10.44 -9.69 -2.19
CA TYR A 86 -11.27 -9.93 -3.38
C TYR A 86 -10.88 -11.23 -4.09
N ILE A 87 -9.59 -11.51 -4.25
CA ILE A 87 -9.09 -12.78 -4.80
C ILE A 87 -9.54 -13.97 -3.93
N ALA A 88 -9.46 -13.86 -2.60
CA ALA A 88 -9.90 -14.92 -1.68
C ALA A 88 -11.41 -15.20 -1.82
N ASN A 89 -12.21 -14.14 -1.96
CA ASN A 89 -13.65 -14.28 -2.19
C ASN A 89 -13.98 -14.93 -3.54
N LEU A 90 -13.26 -14.58 -4.61
CA LEU A 90 -13.41 -15.24 -5.91
C LEU A 90 -13.14 -16.75 -5.82
N LYS A 91 -12.09 -17.16 -5.11
CA LYS A 91 -11.78 -18.59 -4.89
C LYS A 91 -12.87 -19.32 -4.11
N ALA A 92 -13.43 -18.67 -3.09
CA ALA A 92 -14.51 -19.26 -2.31
C ALA A 92 -15.77 -19.48 -3.17
N VAL A 93 -16.11 -18.51 -4.04
CA VAL A 93 -17.24 -18.62 -4.98
C VAL A 93 -17.00 -19.72 -6.02
N ASP A 94 -15.80 -19.78 -6.61
CA ASP A 94 -15.47 -20.82 -7.58
C ASP A 94 -15.51 -22.23 -6.96
N THR A 95 -15.06 -22.37 -5.72
CA THR A 95 -15.11 -23.64 -4.99
C THR A 95 -16.56 -24.06 -4.72
N GLY A 96 -17.40 -23.16 -4.18
CA GLY A 96 -18.81 -23.47 -3.91
C GLY A 96 -19.59 -23.85 -5.18
N LYS A 97 -19.33 -23.18 -6.31
CA LYS A 97 -19.94 -23.55 -7.60
C LYS A 97 -19.47 -24.91 -8.11
N SER A 98 -18.21 -25.27 -7.88
CA SER A 98 -17.69 -26.59 -8.25
C SER A 98 -18.38 -27.70 -7.44
N GLU A 99 -18.59 -27.47 -6.14
CA GLU A 99 -19.30 -28.40 -5.26
C GLU A 99 -20.77 -28.58 -5.69
N GLU A 100 -21.49 -27.49 -5.98
CA GLU A 100 -22.87 -27.54 -6.50
C GLU A 100 -22.98 -28.32 -7.83
N LEU A 101 -21.98 -28.15 -8.72
CA LEU A 101 -21.92 -28.87 -9.99
C LEU A 101 -21.67 -30.38 -9.78
N ASP A 102 -20.76 -30.73 -8.88
CA ASP A 102 -20.46 -32.13 -8.55
C ASP A 102 -21.69 -32.83 -7.93
N GLU A 103 -22.43 -32.15 -7.04
CA GLU A 103 -23.68 -32.65 -6.48
C GLU A 103 -24.74 -32.90 -7.57
N THR A 104 -24.91 -31.94 -8.49
CA THR A 104 -25.87 -32.06 -9.61
C THR A 104 -25.54 -33.25 -10.50
N ILE A 105 -24.26 -33.44 -10.86
CA ILE A 105 -23.80 -34.57 -11.68
C ILE A 105 -24.04 -35.91 -10.97
N GLN A 106 -23.86 -35.99 -9.66
CA GLN A 106 -24.14 -37.21 -8.90
C GLN A 106 -25.63 -37.55 -8.87
N VAL A 107 -26.51 -36.55 -8.73
CA VAL A 107 -27.96 -36.75 -8.77
C VAL A 107 -28.40 -37.27 -10.15
N GLU A 108 -27.91 -36.66 -11.24
CA GLU A 108 -28.24 -37.10 -12.60
C GLU A 108 -27.74 -38.51 -12.94
N LYS A 109 -26.58 -38.92 -12.41
CA LYS A 109 -26.05 -40.28 -12.62
C LYS A 109 -26.80 -41.37 -11.85
N ASN A 110 -27.52 -40.99 -10.80
CA ASN A 110 -28.26 -41.91 -9.92
C ASN A 110 -29.78 -41.93 -10.20
N ALA A 111 -30.24 -41.18 -11.21
CA ALA A 111 -31.62 -41.16 -11.70
C ALA A 111 -31.80 -42.09 -12.92
#